data_AF-A0A957C7B6-F1
#
_entry.id   AF-A0A957C7B6-F1
#
_cell.length_a   1.000
_cell.length_b   1.000
_cell.length_c   1.000
_cell.angle_alpha   90.00
_cell.angle_beta   90.00
_cell.angle_gamma   90.00
#
_symmetry.space_group_name_H-M   'P 1'
#
loop_
_entity.id
_entity.type
_entity.pdbx_description
1 polymer ?
#
loop_
_entity_poly.entity_id
_entity_poly.type
_entity_poly.pdbx_seq_one_letter_code
_entity_poly.pdbx_strand_id
1 'polypeptide(L)'
;MRKKEIAKLEFHVAKPTHIDLNLLQDWVVWQFPKQCGKGYCGAVHPPIEKHGWLPAIIKPEKNEAKIHGHLPERFETPELAADYFTQAAKAK
;
A
#
# COMPACT_ATOMS: atom_id res chain seq x y z
N MET A 1 -11.25 -17.15 5.21
CA MET A 1 -9.98 -16.51 4.81
C MET A 1 -9.49 -15.65 5.96
N ARG A 2 -8.22 -15.74 6.37
CA ARG A 2 -7.70 -14.90 7.47
C ARG A 2 -7.54 -13.46 6.98
N LYS A 3 -8.02 -12.51 7.79
CA LYS A 3 -7.90 -11.08 7.58
C LYS A 3 -7.14 -10.49 8.78
N LYS A 4 -6.41 -9.41 8.55
CA LYS A 4 -5.74 -8.60 9.57
C LYS A 4 -6.33 -7.20 9.52
N GLU A 5 -6.68 -6.65 10.68
CA GLU A 5 -7.14 -5.27 10.76
C GLU A 5 -5.95 -4.31 10.91
N ILE A 6 -5.98 -3.18 10.19
CA ILE A 6 -5.08 -2.04 10.36
C ILE A 6 -5.94 -0.78 10.28
N ALA A 7 -5.95 0.04 11.34
CA ALA A 7 -6.75 1.27 11.43
C ALA A 7 -8.19 1.11 10.90
N LYS A 8 -8.92 0.10 11.42
CA LYS A 8 -10.31 -0.23 11.09
C LYS A 8 -10.56 -0.74 9.66
N LEU A 9 -9.51 -0.93 8.85
CA LEU A 9 -9.61 -1.55 7.53
C LEU A 9 -9.10 -2.99 7.58
N GLU A 10 -9.80 -3.88 6.88
CA GLU A 10 -9.43 -5.30 6.79
C GLU A 10 -8.52 -5.58 5.59
N PHE A 11 -7.36 -6.16 5.86
CA PHE A 11 -6.40 -6.59 4.86
C PHE A 11 -6.33 -8.12 4.79
N HIS A 12 -6.17 -8.66 3.59
CA HIS A 12 -5.77 -10.05 3.44
C HIS A 12 -4.39 -10.30 4.07
N VAL A 13 -4.17 -11.49 4.64
CA VAL A 13 -2.88 -11.85 5.25
C VAL A 13 -1.85 -12.42 4.28
N ALA A 14 -2.26 -12.80 3.07
CA ALA A 14 -1.41 -13.50 2.10
C ALA A 14 -1.25 -12.77 0.77
N LYS A 15 -2.00 -11.69 0.55
CA LYS A 15 -2.01 -10.98 -0.73
C LYS A 15 -2.33 -9.51 -0.56
N PRO A 16 -2.03 -8.66 -1.55
CA PRO A 16 -2.47 -7.28 -1.54
C PRO A 16 -3.99 -7.17 -1.52
N THR A 17 -4.50 -6.13 -0.88
CA THR A 17 -5.94 -5.87 -0.74
C THR A 17 -6.33 -4.69 -1.61
N HIS A 18 -7.43 -4.80 -2.34
CA HIS A 18 -8.00 -3.68 -3.07
C HIS A 18 -8.86 -2.88 -2.10
N ILE A 19 -8.58 -1.58 -2.00
CA ILE A 19 -9.27 -0.63 -1.14
C ILE A 19 -9.70 0.53 -2.01
N ASP A 20 -10.95 0.96 -1.87
CA ASP A 20 -11.45 2.20 -2.47
C ASP A 20 -10.77 3.39 -1.79
N LEU A 21 -10.27 4.36 -2.56
CA LEU A 21 -9.55 5.52 -2.03
C LEU A 21 -10.41 6.36 -1.06
N ASN A 22 -11.74 6.34 -1.18
CA ASN A 22 -12.63 7.02 -0.24
C ASN A 22 -12.55 6.44 1.18
N LEU A 23 -12.18 5.15 1.31
CA LEU A 23 -11.99 4.51 2.62
C LEU A 23 -10.66 4.90 3.28
N LEU A 24 -9.77 5.58 2.55
CA LEU A 24 -8.46 6.04 3.01
C LEU A 24 -8.46 7.52 3.41
N GLN A 25 -9.64 8.11 3.66
CA GLN A 25 -9.79 9.53 4.02
C GLN A 25 -8.93 9.97 5.23
N ASP A 26 -8.73 9.06 6.20
CA ASP A 26 -7.92 9.31 7.40
C ASP A 26 -6.46 8.83 7.24
N TRP A 27 -6.09 8.34 6.06
CA TRP A 27 -4.77 7.80 5.77
C TRP A 27 -3.97 8.78 4.91
N VAL A 28 -2.65 8.75 5.06
CA VAL A 28 -1.78 9.43 4.10
C VAL A 28 -1.61 8.51 2.89
N VAL A 29 -1.93 9.02 1.71
CA VAL A 29 -1.72 8.33 0.43
C VAL A 29 -0.68 9.09 -0.37
N TRP A 30 0.47 8.48 -0.59
CA TRP A 30 1.55 9.05 -1.39
C TRP A 30 1.64 8.33 -2.74
N GLN A 31 1.49 9.07 -3.83
CA GLN A 31 1.67 8.58 -5.19
C GLN A 31 2.99 9.10 -5.75
N PHE A 32 3.77 8.23 -6.39
CA PHE A 32 4.95 8.62 -7.13
C PHE A 32 4.67 8.55 -8.64
N PRO A 33 5.29 9.41 -9.46
CA PRO A 33 5.12 9.42 -10.92
C PRO A 33 5.89 8.26 -11.60
N LYS A 34 5.82 7.06 -11.03
CA LYS A 34 6.48 5.84 -11.48
C LYS A 34 5.42 4.77 -11.72
N GLN A 35 5.42 4.13 -12.89
CA GLN A 35 4.45 3.09 -13.19
C GLN A 35 4.80 1.77 -12.46
N CYS A 36 3.79 1.17 -11.87
CA CYS A 36 3.83 -0.14 -11.21
C CYS A 36 2.65 -0.99 -11.68
N GLY A 37 2.90 -1.87 -12.67
CA GLY A 37 1.85 -2.71 -13.25
C GLY A 37 0.79 -1.90 -13.99
N LYS A 38 -0.45 -1.90 -13.48
CA LYS A 38 -1.61 -1.17 -14.07
C LYS A 38 -1.94 0.14 -13.33
N GLY A 39 -0.97 0.72 -12.62
CA GLY A 39 -1.16 1.95 -11.86
C GLY A 39 0.19 2.58 -11.53
N TYR A 40 0.21 3.41 -10.50
CA TYR A 40 1.40 4.11 -10.03
C TYR A 40 1.93 3.50 -8.75
N CYS A 41 3.24 3.47 -8.59
CA CYS A 41 3.87 3.10 -7.34
C CYS A 41 3.49 4.13 -6.27
N GLY A 42 3.17 3.65 -5.09
CA GLY A 42 2.76 4.50 -3.99
C GLY A 42 3.03 3.85 -2.65
N ALA A 43 2.74 4.62 -1.62
CA ALA A 43 2.79 4.21 -0.25
C ALA A 43 1.58 4.75 0.49
N VAL A 44 1.08 4.00 1.47
CA VAL A 44 0.03 4.46 2.36
C VAL A 44 0.45 4.34 3.80
N HIS A 45 0.06 5.29 4.64
CA HIS A 45 0.33 5.28 6.07
C HIS A 45 -0.99 5.40 6.84
N PRO A 46 -1.30 4.47 7.76
CA PRO A 46 -2.50 4.58 8.59
C PRO A 46 -2.37 5.74 9.59
N PRO A 47 -3.48 6.22 10.16
CA PRO A 47 -3.47 7.19 11.26
C PRO A 47 -3.06 6.53 12.59
N ILE A 48 -1.95 5.79 12.59
CA ILE A 48 -1.38 5.10 13.74
C ILE A 48 0.08 5.53 13.86
N GLU A 49 0.44 6.12 14.99
CA GLU A 49 1.80 6.53 15.28
C GLU A 49 2.77 5.34 15.18
N LYS A 50 3.94 5.54 14.55
CA LYS A 50 5.03 4.53 14.42
C LYS A 50 4.64 3.22 13.72
N HIS A 51 3.50 3.15 13.03
CA HIS A 51 3.13 1.94 12.30
C HIS A 51 4.00 1.70 11.06
N GLY A 52 4.52 2.77 10.45
CA GLY A 52 5.31 2.69 9.22
C GLY A 52 4.43 2.56 7.96
N TRP A 53 5.08 2.72 6.82
CA TRP A 53 4.49 2.81 5.50
C TRP A 53 4.22 1.44 4.89
N LEU A 54 3.13 1.36 4.13
CA LEU A 54 2.72 0.17 3.39
C LEU A 54 2.89 0.43 1.88
N PRO A 55 3.50 -0.49 1.13
CA PRO A 55 3.54 -0.38 -0.32
C PRO A 55 2.12 -0.42 -0.90
N ALA A 56 1.89 0.39 -1.92
CA ALA A 56 0.61 0.42 -2.62
C ALA A 56 0.79 0.63 -4.13
N ILE A 57 -0.13 0.10 -4.91
CA ILE A 57 -0.31 0.50 -6.32
C ILE A 57 -1.57 1.37 -6.37
N ILE A 58 -1.39 2.64 -6.70
CA ILE A 58 -2.46 3.64 -6.76
C ILE A 58 -3.00 3.71 -8.19
N LYS A 59 -4.33 3.63 -8.34
CA LYS A 59 -5.03 3.76 -9.62
C LYS A 59 -6.06 4.89 -9.49
N PRO A 60 -5.63 6.16 -9.63
CA PRO A 60 -6.53 7.30 -9.48
C PRO A 60 -7.73 7.22 -10.43
N GLU A 61 -7.52 6.74 -11.65
CA GLU A 61 -8.58 6.61 -12.66
C GLU A 61 -9.68 5.61 -12.31
N LYS A 62 -9.45 4.74 -11.31
CA LYS A 62 -10.45 3.78 -10.81
C LYS A 62 -10.88 4.07 -9.38
N ASN A 63 -10.35 5.13 -8.76
CA ASN A 63 -10.52 5.42 -7.35
C ASN A 63 -10.10 4.25 -6.43
N GLU A 64 -9.03 3.53 -6.79
CA GLU A 64 -8.59 2.32 -6.09
C GLU A 64 -7.11 2.39 -5.67
N ALA A 65 -6.80 1.80 -4.52
CA ALA A 65 -5.46 1.44 -4.12
C ALA A 65 -5.35 -0.07 -3.87
N LYS A 66 -4.30 -0.68 -4.43
CA LYS A 66 -3.93 -2.07 -4.10
C LYS A 66 -2.82 -2.04 -3.06
N ILE A 67 -3.17 -2.23 -1.80
CA ILE A 67 -2.27 -2.05 -0.66
C ILE A 67 -1.69 -3.38 -0.19
N HIS A 68 -0.37 -3.41 0.03
CA HIS A 68 0.39 -4.56 0.47
C HIS A 68 0.44 -4.68 2.00
N GLY A 69 -0.71 -4.53 2.67
CA GLY A 69 -0.81 -4.60 4.15
C GLY A 69 -0.49 -5.98 4.75
N HIS A 70 -0.50 -7.03 3.92
CA HIS A 70 -0.13 -8.40 4.25
C HIS A 70 1.36 -8.59 4.56
N LEU A 71 2.22 -7.66 4.15
CA LEU A 71 3.66 -7.76 4.40
C LEU A 71 3.94 -7.68 5.91
N PRO A 72 4.83 -8.54 6.44
CA PRO A 72 5.20 -8.51 7.86
C PRO A 72 6.03 -7.27 8.19
N GLU A 73 6.85 -6.82 7.25
CA GLU A 73 7.71 -5.64 7.38
C GLU A 73 6.95 -4.35 7.03
N ARG A 74 7.33 -3.27 7.72
CA ARG A 74 6.84 -1.91 7.51
C ARG A 74 8.02 -1.04 7.13
N PHE A 75 7.81 -0.10 6.22
CA PHE A 75 8.88 0.76 5.75
C PHE A 75 8.92 2.06 6.53
N GLU A 76 10.11 2.60 6.76
CA GLU A 76 10.28 3.84 7.52
C GLU A 76 9.83 5.08 6.73
N THR A 77 9.97 5.04 5.41
CA THR A 77 9.65 6.15 4.51
C THR A 77 8.72 5.73 3.37
N PRO A 78 7.95 6.65 2.77
CA PRO A 78 7.10 6.34 1.63
C PRO A 78 7.90 5.91 0.40
N GLU A 79 9.12 6.42 0.19
CA GLU A 79 9.99 6.05 -0.91
C GLU A 79 10.42 4.58 -0.80
N LEU A 80 10.85 4.15 0.39
CA LEU A 80 11.23 2.75 0.63
C LEU A 80 10.05 1.80 0.40
N ALA A 81 8.85 2.18 0.85
CA ALA A 81 7.62 1.43 0.57
C ALA A 81 7.32 1.37 -0.93
N ALA A 82 7.43 2.48 -1.66
CA ALA A 82 7.19 2.51 -3.10
C ALA A 82 8.23 1.71 -3.90
N ASP A 83 9.47 1.63 -3.42
CA ASP A 83 10.54 0.87 -4.07
C ASP A 83 10.48 -0.64 -3.85
N TYR A 84 9.60 -1.11 -2.97
CA TYR A 84 9.27 -2.53 -2.83
C TYR A 84 9.02 -3.20 -4.20
N PHE A 85 8.32 -2.50 -5.09
CA PHE A 85 7.99 -3.01 -6.43
C PHE A 85 9.20 -3.07 -7.37
N THR A 86 10.18 -2.17 -7.20
CA THR A 86 11.43 -2.18 -7.97
C THR A 86 12.32 -3.35 -7.56
N GLN A 87 12.37 -3.65 -6.26
CA GLN A 87 13.19 -4.73 -5.72
C GLN A 87 12.56 -6.10 -6.02
N ALA A 88 11.25 -6.23 -5.90
CA ALA A 88 10.52 -7.45 -6.25
C ALA A 88 10.65 -7.82 -7.74
N ALA A 89 10.79 -6.83 -8.62
CA ALA A 89 11.02 -7.08 -10.05
C ALA A 89 12.42 -7.62 -10.37
N LYS A 90 13.42 -7.38 -9.50
CA LYS A 90 14.78 -7.89 -9.65
C LYS A 90 15.01 -9.28 -9.03
N ALA A 91 14.10 -9.72 -8.17
CA ALA A 91 14.17 -11.03 -7.49
C ALA A 91 13.54 -12.19 -8.29
N LYS A 92 13.28 -11.97 -9.59
CA LYS A 92 12.68 -12.92 -10.53
C LYS A 92 13.63 -13.17 -11.68
#